data_AF-F4XCM8-F1
#
_entry.id   AF-F4XCM8-F1
#
_cell.length_a   1.000
_cell.length_b   1.000
_cell.length_c   1.000
_cell.angle_alpha   90.00
_cell.angle_beta   90.00
_cell.angle_gamma   90.00
#
_symmetry.space_group_name_H-M   'P 1'
#
loop_
_entity.id
_entity.type
_entity.pdbx_description
1 polymer ?
#
loop_
_entity_poly.entity_id
_entity_poly.type
_entity_poly.pdbx_seq_one_letter_code
_entity_poly.pdbx_strand_id
1 'polypeptide(L)'
;MYRGTTPTITINCDIDVSEFVTMWVTFRTQQLATYAPPKQVEVTKHLGDEGVDATDKVVTVSLTQADTLLLGSLSPDEDQQVEVQIRGRTEDGRAFASNIMTAPLSRILKDGVI
;
A
#
# COMPACT_ATOMS: atom_id res chain seq x y z
N MET A 1 17.46 0.96 17.63
CA MET A 1 16.65 -0.15 17.11
C MET A 1 15.21 0.22 17.37
N TYR A 2 14.52 0.84 16.40
CA TYR A 2 13.17 1.36 16.58
C TYR A 2 12.20 0.20 16.35
N ARG A 3 11.56 -0.24 17.43
CA ARG A 3 10.65 -1.39 17.46
C ARG A 3 9.26 -0.87 17.12
N GLY A 4 9.06 -0.53 15.86
CA GLY A 4 7.80 -0.01 15.34
C GLY A 4 6.85 -1.15 15.00
N THR A 5 5.58 -1.00 15.38
CA THR A 5 4.49 -1.90 15.05
C THR A 5 4.34 -2.02 13.51
N THR A 6 4.05 -3.22 13.02
CA THR A 6 3.66 -3.49 11.63
C THR A 6 2.33 -2.75 11.36
N PRO A 7 2.29 -1.65 10.60
CA PRO A 7 1.04 -0.92 10.40
C PRO A 7 0.10 -1.76 9.52
N THR A 8 -1.17 -1.78 9.92
CA THR A 8 -2.24 -2.42 9.17
C THR A 8 -3.08 -1.35 8.49
N ILE A 9 -3.13 -1.40 7.16
CA ILE A 9 -3.82 -0.42 6.32
C ILE A 9 -5.16 -1.02 5.90
N THR A 10 -6.24 -0.29 6.16
CA THR A 10 -7.59 -0.64 5.71
C THR A 10 -7.99 0.24 4.55
N ILE A 11 -8.38 -0.39 3.44
CA ILE A 11 -8.77 0.27 2.19
C ILE A 11 -10.22 -0.10 1.89
N ASN A 12 -11.07 0.92 1.73
CA ASN A 12 -12.44 0.72 1.27
C ASN A 12 -12.47 0.79 -0.26
N CYS A 13 -12.99 -0.25 -0.87
CA CYS A 13 -13.17 -0.39 -2.31
C CYS A 13 -14.60 -0.06 -2.70
N ASP A 14 -14.81 0.50 -3.88
CA ASP A 14 -16.17 0.73 -4.41
C ASP A 14 -16.82 -0.58 -4.92
N ILE A 15 -15.99 -1.62 -5.11
CA ILE A 15 -16.34 -2.94 -5.64
C ILE A 15 -16.19 -4.02 -4.59
N ASP A 16 -16.96 -5.10 -4.75
CA ASP A 16 -16.81 -6.30 -3.94
C ASP A 16 -15.53 -7.04 -4.35
N VAL A 17 -14.55 -7.05 -3.46
CA VAL A 17 -13.25 -7.69 -3.64
C VAL A 17 -13.27 -9.16 -3.22
N SER A 18 -14.37 -9.65 -2.63
CA SER A 18 -14.50 -11.07 -2.27
C SER A 18 -14.58 -11.99 -3.50
N GLU A 19 -14.99 -11.46 -4.65
CA GLU A 19 -15.05 -12.18 -5.92
C GLU A 19 -13.67 -12.31 -6.61
N PHE A 20 -12.62 -11.71 -6.06
CA PHE A 20 -11.28 -11.77 -6.66
C PHE A 20 -10.57 -13.10 -6.38
N VAL A 21 -10.18 -13.78 -7.44
CA VAL A 21 -9.33 -14.98 -7.39
C VAL A 21 -7.86 -14.61 -7.23
N THR A 22 -7.49 -13.45 -7.75
CA THR A 22 -6.16 -12.89 -7.57
C THR A 22 -6.28 -11.39 -7.41
N MET A 23 -5.53 -10.83 -6.48
CA MET A 23 -5.48 -9.40 -6.24
C MET A 23 -4.07 -8.98 -5.84
N TRP A 24 -3.68 -7.78 -6.26
CA TRP A 24 -2.44 -7.11 -5.88
C TRP A 24 -2.77 -5.74 -5.33
N VAL A 25 -2.12 -5.39 -4.21
CA VAL A 25 -2.15 -4.04 -3.64
C VAL A 25 -0.75 -3.47 -3.79
N THR A 26 -0.63 -2.38 -4.54
CA THR A 26 0.64 -1.71 -4.80
C THR A 26 0.66 -0.37 -4.08
N PHE A 27 1.67 -0.17 -3.24
CA PHE A 27 2.01 1.08 -2.58
C PHE A 27 3.21 1.67 -3.29
N ARG A 28 3.10 2.91 -3.75
CA ARG A 28 4.16 3.61 -4.46
C ARG A 28 4.39 4.96 -3.84
N THR A 29 5.65 5.33 -3.64
CA THR A 29 6.00 6.68 -3.24
C THR A 29 7.19 7.17 -4.04
N GLN A 30 7.19 8.47 -4.33
CA GLN A 30 8.19 9.11 -5.16
C GLN A 30 8.69 10.38 -4.47
N GLN A 31 10.01 10.50 -4.41
CA GLN A 31 10.68 11.72 -3.98
C GLN A 31 11.16 12.47 -5.22
N LEU A 32 10.57 13.64 -5.44
CA LEU A 32 11.05 14.60 -6.41
C LEU A 32 12.07 15.50 -5.73
N ALA A 33 13.27 15.59 -6.30
CA ALA A 33 14.30 16.49 -5.82
C ALA A 33 14.73 17.43 -6.95
N THR A 34 14.88 18.72 -6.64
CA THR A 34 15.25 19.74 -7.65
C THR A 34 16.65 19.51 -8.21
N TYR A 35 17.56 18.95 -7.40
CA TYR A 35 18.99 18.82 -7.73
C TYR A 35 19.50 17.37 -7.67
N ALA A 36 18.60 16.39 -7.53
CA ALA A 36 18.95 14.98 -7.51
C ALA A 36 17.97 14.20 -8.40
N PRO A 37 18.40 13.04 -8.96
CA PRO A 37 17.50 12.21 -9.73
C PRO A 37 16.29 11.79 -8.89
N PRO A 38 15.09 11.72 -9.48
CA PRO A 38 13.90 11.28 -8.76
C PRO A 38 14.11 9.86 -8.27
N LYS A 39 13.72 9.62 -7.01
CA LYS A 39 13.74 8.29 -6.42
C LYS A 39 12.32 7.79 -6.28
N GLN A 40 12.13 6.51 -6.55
CA GLN A 40 10.85 5.85 -6.43
C GLN A 40 11.03 4.57 -5.62
N VAL A 41 10.06 4.32 -4.76
CA VAL A 41 9.91 3.08 -4.02
C VAL A 41 8.54 2.50 -4.30
N GLU A 42 8.49 1.18 -4.44
CA GLU A 42 7.24 0.43 -4.62
C GLU A 42 7.25 -0.82 -3.73
N VAL A 43 6.13 -1.07 -3.06
CA VAL A 43 5.83 -2.31 -2.33
C VAL A 43 4.56 -2.89 -2.93
N THR A 44 4.60 -4.15 -3.36
CA THR A 44 3.42 -4.85 -3.87
C THR A 44 3.13 -6.07 -2.99
N LYS A 45 1.86 -6.25 -2.64
CA LYS A 45 1.32 -7.35 -1.85
C LYS A 45 0.29 -8.13 -2.65
N HIS A 46 0.24 -9.44 -2.49
CA HIS A 46 -0.64 -10.34 -3.22
C HIS A 46 -1.69 -10.98 -2.30
N LEU A 47 -2.86 -11.29 -2.86
CA LEU A 47 -3.91 -12.05 -2.19
C LEU A 47 -3.45 -13.48 -1.93
N GLY A 48 -3.09 -13.76 -0.68
CA GLY A 48 -2.45 -15.00 -0.25
C GLY A 48 -1.15 -14.77 0.51
N ASP A 49 -0.58 -13.56 0.45
CA ASP A 49 0.50 -13.15 1.33
C ASP A 49 0.00 -13.02 2.78
N GLU A 50 0.87 -13.30 3.75
CA GLU A 50 0.57 -13.11 5.16
C GLU A 50 0.21 -11.65 5.46
N GLY A 51 -0.93 -11.43 6.11
CA GLY A 51 -1.42 -10.11 6.48
C GLY A 51 -2.15 -9.35 5.36
N VAL A 52 -2.50 -10.02 4.27
CA VAL A 52 -3.39 -9.48 3.22
C VAL A 52 -4.73 -10.20 3.27
N ASP A 53 -5.76 -9.46 3.68
CA ASP A 53 -7.13 -9.96 3.76
C ASP A 53 -8.06 -9.12 2.90
N ALA A 54 -9.00 -9.76 2.21
CA ALA A 54 -10.03 -9.10 1.42
C ALA A 54 -11.39 -9.67 1.83
N THR A 55 -12.31 -8.80 2.23
CA THR A 55 -13.67 -9.20 2.63
C THR A 55 -14.65 -8.13 2.21
N ASP A 56 -15.72 -8.53 1.52
CA ASP A 56 -16.71 -7.64 0.93
C ASP A 56 -16.03 -6.52 0.13
N LYS A 57 -16.13 -5.28 0.60
CA LYS A 57 -15.56 -4.08 -0.02
C LYS A 57 -14.32 -3.57 0.71
N VAL A 58 -13.70 -4.37 1.57
CA VAL A 58 -12.60 -3.94 2.43
C VAL A 58 -11.38 -4.80 2.15
N VAL A 59 -10.26 -4.15 1.89
CA VAL A 59 -8.94 -4.78 1.79
C VAL A 59 -8.09 -4.33 2.96
N THR A 60 -7.55 -5.27 3.71
CA THR A 60 -6.65 -5.04 4.84
C THR A 60 -5.27 -5.55 4.47
N VAL A 61 -4.25 -4.70 4.64
CA VAL A 61 -2.86 -5.04 4.33
C VAL A 61 -1.97 -4.66 5.49
N SER A 62 -1.28 -5.65 6.05
CA SER A 62 -0.24 -5.45 7.05
C SER A 62 1.12 -5.32 6.36
N LEU A 63 1.83 -4.23 6.64
CA LEU A 63 3.15 -3.97 6.06
C LEU A 63 4.26 -4.52 6.95
N THR A 64 5.13 -5.37 6.41
CA THR A 64 6.27 -5.88 7.17
C THR A 64 7.23 -4.76 7.55
N GLN A 65 8.10 -5.00 8.54
CA GLN A 65 9.14 -4.04 8.89
C GLN A 65 10.02 -3.67 7.68
N ALA A 66 10.34 -4.61 6.80
CA ALA A 66 11.10 -4.34 5.59
C ALA A 66 10.35 -3.39 4.65
N ASP A 67 9.03 -3.58 4.49
CA ASP A 67 8.18 -2.72 3.66
C ASP A 67 8.11 -1.29 4.22
N THR A 68 7.91 -1.16 5.54
CA THR A 68 7.86 0.15 6.20
C THR A 68 9.18 0.91 6.06
N LEU A 69 10.32 0.22 6.22
CA LEU A 69 11.65 0.79 6.01
C LEU A 69 11.87 1.18 4.55
N LEU A 70 11.41 0.37 3.60
CA LEU A 70 11.49 0.67 2.17
C LEU A 70 10.69 1.94 1.87
N LEU A 71 9.42 2.01 2.28
CA LEU A 71 8.54 3.15 2.04
C LEU A 71 9.05 4.42 2.72
N GLY A 72 9.59 4.31 3.94
CA GLY A 72 10.19 5.42 4.68
C GLY A 72 11.64 5.76 4.28
N SER A 73 12.25 5.03 3.34
CA SER A 73 13.64 5.25 2.93
C SER A 73 13.84 6.52 2.12
N LEU A 74 12.76 6.99 1.47
CA LEU A 74 12.69 8.31 0.88
C LEU A 74 12.41 9.27 2.03
N SER A 75 13.34 10.19 2.31
CA SER A 75 13.27 11.09 3.47
C SER A 75 11.84 11.61 3.65
N PRO A 76 11.20 11.40 4.81
CA PRO A 76 9.84 11.81 5.02
C PRO A 76 9.80 13.33 5.20
N ASP A 77 9.82 14.07 4.10
CA ASP A 77 9.19 15.38 4.11
C ASP A 77 7.71 15.14 4.47
N GLU A 78 7.14 15.96 5.36
CA GLU A 78 5.81 15.71 5.94
C GLU A 78 4.69 15.58 4.89
N ASP A 79 4.93 16.09 3.68
CA ASP A 79 4.00 16.11 2.55
C ASP A 79 4.15 14.93 1.57
N GLN A 80 5.09 14.00 1.80
CA GLN A 80 5.28 12.90 0.86
C GLN A 80 4.04 12.00 0.81
N GLN A 81 3.47 11.89 -0.39
CA GLN A 81 2.29 11.07 -0.65
C GLN A 81 2.71 9.63 -0.99
N VAL A 82 1.88 8.68 -0.57
CA VAL A 82 1.88 7.32 -1.08
C VAL A 82 0.65 7.13 -1.95
N GLU A 83 0.88 6.61 -3.14
CA GLU A 83 -0.14 6.17 -4.08
C GLU A 83 -0.45 4.70 -3.80
N VAL A 84 -1.73 4.37 -3.72
CA VAL A 84 -2.21 3.00 -3.49
C VAL A 84 -3.15 2.61 -4.61
N GLN A 85 -2.87 1.48 -5.26
CA GLN A 85 -3.75 0.91 -6.26
C GLN A 85 -4.01 -0.57 -5.99
N ILE A 86 -5.27 -0.96 -6.08
CA ILE A 86 -5.71 -2.34 -6.00
C ILE A 86 -6.01 -2.82 -7.41
N ARG A 87 -5.47 -3.98 -7.78
CA ARG A 87 -5.71 -4.62 -9.07
C ARG A 87 -6.12 -6.05 -8.82
N GLY A 88 -7.19 -6.52 -9.45
CA GLY A 88 -7.70 -7.86 -9.23
C GLY A 88 -8.25 -8.51 -10.50
N ARG A 89 -8.44 -9.83 -10.44
CA ARG A 89 -9.21 -10.58 -11.43
C ARG A 89 -10.26 -11.43 -10.74
N THR A 90 -11.47 -11.43 -11.28
CA THR A 90 -12.56 -12.30 -10.81
C THR A 90 -12.51 -13.68 -11.46
N GLU A 91 -13.31 -14.62 -10.94
CA GLU A 91 -13.45 -15.98 -11.49
C GLU A 91 -13.85 -15.98 -12.97
N ASP A 92 -14.69 -15.03 -13.37
CA ASP A 92 -15.12 -14.84 -14.76
C ASP A 92 -14.01 -14.30 -15.68
N GLY A 93 -12.79 -14.10 -15.18
CA GLY A 93 -11.64 -13.60 -15.94
C GLY A 93 -11.65 -12.09 -16.19
N ARG A 94 -12.58 -11.33 -15.59
CA ARG A 94 -12.63 -9.88 -15.71
C ARG A 94 -11.51 -9.26 -14.86
N ALA A 95 -10.77 -8.33 -15.45
CA ALA A 95 -9.73 -7.58 -14.76
C ALA A 95 -10.28 -6.26 -14.23
N PHE A 96 -9.92 -5.93 -12.99
CA PHE A 96 -10.32 -4.71 -12.31
C PHE A 96 -9.10 -3.97 -11.80
N ALA A 97 -9.19 -2.64 -11.80
CA ALA A 97 -8.26 -1.76 -11.15
C ALA A 97 -9.06 -0.68 -10.41
N SER A 98 -8.72 -0.44 -9.15
CA SER A 98 -9.24 0.71 -8.42
C SER A 98 -8.67 2.01 -9.01
N ASN A 99 -9.32 3.12 -8.69
CA ASN A 99 -8.68 4.43 -8.79
C ASN A 99 -7.41 4.44 -7.92
N ILE A 100 -6.43 5.26 -8.32
CA ILE A 100 -5.24 5.49 -7.50
C ILE A 100 -5.66 6.38 -6.34
N MET A 101 -5.50 5.86 -5.13
CA MET A 101 -5.76 6.56 -3.89
C MET A 101 -4.47 7.17 -3.38
N THR A 102 -4.53 8.35 -2.78
CA THR A 102 -3.36 8.99 -2.17
C THR A 102 -3.58 9.18 -0.67
N ALA A 103 -2.52 8.94 0.10
CA ALA A 103 -2.48 9.25 1.51
C ALA A 103 -1.11 9.84 1.87
N PRO A 104 -1.02 10.72 2.88
CA PRO A 104 0.28 11.14 3.39
C PRO A 104 0.99 9.93 3.99
N LEU A 105 2.26 9.71 3.61
CA LEU A 105 3.08 8.60 4.09
C LEU A 105 3.20 8.61 5.62
N SER A 106 3.24 9.81 6.19
CA SER A 106 3.23 10.01 7.64
C SER A 106 2.00 9.39 8.33
N ARG A 107 0.83 9.30 7.67
CA ARG A 107 -0.36 8.65 8.24
C ARG A 107 -0.25 7.13 8.27
N ILE A 108 0.47 6.54 7.31
CA ILE A 108 0.72 5.09 7.26
C ILE A 108 1.81 4.69 8.27
N LEU A 109 2.86 5.51 8.37
CA LEU A 109 4.00 5.20 9.25
C LEU A 109 3.81 5.67 10.70
N LYS A 110 2.94 6.66 10.99
CA LYS A 110 2.65 7.09 12.38
C LYS A 110 1.88 6.03 13.18
N ASP A 111 1.02 5.22 12.55
CA ASP A 111 0.40 4.06 13.23
C ASP A 111 1.43 2.94 13.55
N GLY A 112 2.63 3.03 12.95
CA GLY A 112 3.77 2.16 13.23
C GLY A 112 4.73 2.67 14.31
N VAL A 113 4.45 3.82 14.94
CA VAL A 113 5.37 4.52 15.85
C VAL A 113 4.68 4.81 17.20
N ILE A 114 5.17 4.16 18.26
CA ILE A 114 5.04 4.63 19.65
C ILE A 114 6.44 4.97 20.15
#